data_AF-A0A1U9NKQ2-F1
#
_entry.id   AF-A0A1U9NKQ2-F1
#
_cell.length_a   1.000
_cell.length_b   1.000
_cell.length_c   1.000
_cell.angle_alpha   90.00
_cell.angle_beta   90.00
_cell.angle_gamma   90.00
#
_symmetry.space_group_name_H-M   'P 1'
#
loop_
_entity.id
_entity.type
_entity.pdbx_description
1 polymer ?
#
loop_
_entity_poly.entity_id
_entity_poly.type
_entity_poly.pdbx_seq_one_letter_code
_entity_poly.pdbx_strand_id
1 'polypeptide(L)' 'MASMCTTFEQIAGSVNDLDKNGLVNKIMNFDGAFPMDFTEGYLKTLNEDQLRHILASAILTKLKHQA' A
#
# COMPACT_ATOMS: atom_id res chain seq x y z
N MET A 1 11.74 -17.98 -16.44
CA MET A 1 11.90 -18.04 -14.97
C MET A 1 12.55 -16.76 -14.45
N ALA A 2 11.93 -15.59 -14.69
CA ALA A 2 12.37 -14.31 -14.12
C ALA A 2 11.17 -13.37 -14.13
N SER A 3 10.37 -13.34 -13.04
CA SER A 3 9.25 -12.38 -12.97
C SER A 3 8.79 -12.02 -11.56
N MET A 4 9.44 -12.50 -10.49
CA MET A 4 8.99 -12.23 -9.10
C MET A 4 9.81 -11.15 -8.39
N CYS A 5 11.09 -10.97 -8.75
CA CYS A 5 11.99 -10.01 -8.10
C CYS A 5 11.64 -8.55 -8.45
N THR A 6 11.19 -8.30 -9.68
CA THR A 6 10.88 -6.95 -10.16
C THR A 6 9.69 -6.33 -9.44
N THR A 7 8.70 -7.13 -9.06
CA THR A 7 7.43 -6.62 -8.52
C THR A 7 7.60 -6.05 -7.11
N PHE A 8 8.37 -6.69 -6.22
CA PHE A 8 8.55 -6.20 -4.85
C PHE A 8 9.34 -4.90 -4.80
N GLU A 9 10.46 -4.80 -5.51
CA GLU A 9 11.30 -3.60 -5.54
C GLU A 9 10.56 -2.41 -6.15
N GLN A 10 9.76 -2.64 -7.20
CA GLN A 10 8.90 -1.62 -7.79
C GLN A 10 7.82 -1.13 -6.81
N ILE A 11 7.21 -2.04 -6.05
CA ILE A 11 6.24 -1.67 -5.02
C ILE A 11 6.92 -0.85 -3.93
N ALA A 12 8.08 -1.31 -3.43
CA ALA A 12 8.84 -0.61 -2.40
C ALA A 12 9.20 0.82 -2.85
N GLY A 13 9.68 0.99 -4.09
CA GLY A 13 9.93 2.31 -4.67
C GLY A 13 8.68 3.19 -4.73
N SER A 14 7.60 2.68 -5.32
CA SER A 14 6.35 3.44 -5.48
C SER A 14 5.68 3.85 -4.16
N VAL A 15 5.85 3.06 -3.10
CA VAL A 15 5.34 3.37 -1.76
C VAL A 15 6.26 4.37 -1.05
N ASN A 16 7.58 4.27 -1.25
CA ASN A 16 8.54 5.16 -0.61
C ASN A 16 8.50 6.59 -1.17
N ASP A 17 8.16 6.76 -2.45
CA ASP A 17 8.05 8.07 -3.11
C ASP A 17 6.82 8.88 -2.68
N LEU A 18 5.89 8.28 -1.92
CA LEU A 18 4.70 8.95 -1.43
C LEU A 18 4.95 9.65 -0.09
N ASP A 19 4.47 10.90 -0.01
CA ASP A 19 4.37 11.64 1.24
C ASP A 19 3.15 11.16 2.07
N LYS A 20 3.04 11.63 3.32
CA LYS A 20 1.93 11.25 4.21
C LYS A 20 0.54 11.40 3.57
N ASN A 21 0.28 12.50 2.87
CA ASN A 21 -1.02 12.74 2.25
C ASN A 21 -1.28 11.80 1.06
N GLY A 22 -0.27 11.56 0.24
CA GLY A 22 -0.31 10.60 -0.86
C GLY A 22 -0.57 9.18 -0.36
N LEU A 23 0.07 8.78 0.74
CA LEU A 23 -0.15 7.49 1.39
C LEU A 23 -1.60 7.35 1.89
N VAL A 24 -2.11 8.33 2.63
CA VAL A 24 -3.51 8.35 3.11
C VAL A 24 -4.47 8.23 1.94
N ASN A 25 -4.27 9.03 0.89
CA ASN A 25 -5.14 9.02 -0.29
C ASN A 25 -5.11 7.66 -1.02
N LYS A 26 -3.95 7.02 -1.13
CA LYS A 26 -3.86 5.69 -1.74
C LYS A 26 -4.47 4.58 -0.90
N ILE A 27 -4.38 4.66 0.42
CA ILE A 27 -5.02 3.70 1.31
C ILE A 27 -6.55 3.86 1.24
N MET A 28 -7.08 5.09 1.30
CA MET A 28 -8.52 5.36 1.24
C MET A 28 -9.16 4.93 -0.09
N ASN A 29 -8.42 5.04 -1.19
CA ASN A 29 -8.89 4.70 -2.54
C ASN A 29 -8.29 3.38 -3.04
N PHE A 30 -7.88 2.49 -2.14
CA PHE A 30 -7.26 1.24 -2.53
C PHE A 30 -8.28 0.29 -3.16
N ASP A 31 -8.07 -0.02 -4.43
CA ASP A 31 -8.85 -1.01 -5.17
C ASP A 31 -8.36 -2.43 -4.83
N GLY A 32 -8.87 -3.00 -3.75
CA GLY A 32 -8.56 -4.35 -3.29
C GLY A 32 -9.79 -5.26 -3.28
N ALA A 33 -9.57 -6.58 -3.31
CA ALA A 33 -10.66 -7.56 -3.14
C ALA A 33 -11.31 -7.46 -1.73
N PHE A 34 -10.57 -6.97 -0.75
CA PHE A 34 -11.06 -6.65 0.58
C PHE A 34 -10.99 -5.12 0.80
N PRO A 35 -12.09 -4.46 1.19
CA PRO A 35 -12.08 -3.03 1.47
C PRO A 35 -11.24 -2.74 2.70
N MET A 36 -10.33 -1.76 2.61
CA MET A 36 -9.63 -1.25 3.78
C MET A 36 -10.56 -0.31 4.55
N ASP A 37 -11.19 -0.83 5.60
CA ASP A 37 -12.12 -0.08 6.47
C ASP A 37 -11.38 0.85 7.45
N PHE A 38 -10.52 1.72 6.90
CA PHE A 38 -9.86 2.77 7.64
C PHE A 38 -10.60 4.09 7.46
N THR A 39 -10.64 4.90 8.52
CA THR A 39 -11.11 6.29 8.41
C THR A 39 -9.95 7.21 8.09
N GLU A 40 -10.21 8.29 7.35
CA GLU A 40 -9.18 9.30 7.07
C GLU A 40 -8.60 9.90 8.37
N GLY A 41 -9.47 10.11 9.38
CA GLY A 41 -9.08 10.59 10.69
C GLY A 41 -8.06 9.67 11.37
N TYR A 42 -8.30 8.35 11.35
CA TYR A 42 -7.36 7.37 11.88
C TYR A 42 -6.02 7.41 11.13
N LEU A 43 -6.04 7.37 9.79
CA LEU A 43 -4.82 7.35 8.98
C LEU A 43 -3.95 8.60 9.18
N LYS A 44 -4.58 9.77 9.39
CA LYS A 44 -3.84 11.01 9.69
C LYS A 44 -3.11 10.98 11.03
N THR A 45 -3.51 10.13 11.98
CA THR A 45 -2.78 9.95 13.25
C THR A 45 -1.50 9.13 13.11
N LEU A 46 -1.41 8.30 12.06
CA LEU A 46 -0.27 7.42 11.83
C LEU A 46 0.93 8.20 11.27
N ASN A 47 2.13 7.68 11.53
CA ASN A 47 3.34 8.18 10.87
C ASN A 47 3.49 7.58 9.46
N GLU A 48 4.43 8.12 8.67
CA GLU A 48 4.61 7.68 7.29
C GLU A 48 5.00 6.21 7.18
N ASP A 49 5.86 5.70 8.06
CA ASP A 49 6.31 4.31 8.00
C ASP A 49 5.17 3.32 8.24
N GLN A 50 4.28 3.63 9.19
CA GLN A 50 3.06 2.86 9.44
C GLN A 50 2.16 2.85 8.20
N LEU A 51 1.96 4.00 7.55
CA LEU A 51 1.16 4.11 6.33
C LEU A 51 1.80 3.35 5.16
N ARG A 52 3.13 3.44 4.99
CA ARG A 52 3.88 2.67 3.99
C ARG A 52 3.69 1.16 4.20
N HIS A 53 3.77 0.70 5.45
CA HIS A 53 3.58 -0.71 5.77
C HIS A 53 2.16 -1.20 5.50
N ILE A 54 1.14 -0.40 5.84
CA ILE A 54 -0.27 -0.72 5.53
C ILE A 54 -0.44 -0.86 4.01
N LEU A 55 -0.01 0.15 3.24
CA LEU A 55 -0.18 0.17 1.80
C LEU A 55 0.59 -0.97 1.11
N ALA A 56 1.85 -1.21 1.50
CA ALA A 56 2.65 -2.31 0.96
C ALA A 56 2.00 -3.67 1.24
N SER A 57 1.52 -3.90 2.47
CA SER A 57 0.84 -5.15 2.85
C SER A 57 -0.43 -5.38 2.04
N ALA A 58 -1.20 -4.32 1.79
CA ALA A 58 -2.42 -4.38 0.98
C ALA A 58 -2.10 -4.76 -0.48
N ILE A 59 -1.10 -4.11 -1.10
CA ILE A 59 -0.65 -4.41 -2.46
C ILE A 59 -0.16 -5.86 -2.58
N LEU A 60 0.70 -6.30 -1.66
CA LEU A 60 1.23 -7.68 -1.66
C LEU A 60 0.12 -8.72 -1.50
N THR A 61 -0.88 -8.42 -0.67
CA THR A 61 -2.05 -9.29 -0.49
C THR A 61 -2.89 -9.38 -1.78
N LYS A 62 -3.12 -8.26 -2.47
CA LYS A 62 -3.81 -8.23 -3.77
C LYS A 62 -3.07 -9.09 -4.80
N LEU A 63 -1.75 -8.92 -4.91
CA LEU A 63 -0.93 -9.69 -5.85
C LEU A 63 -0.92 -11.18 -5.55
N LYS A 64 -0.85 -11.57 -4.27
CA LYS A 64 -0.92 -12.98 -3.87
C LYS A 64 -2.25 -13.63 -4.24
N HIS A 65 -3.35 -12.87 -4.26
CA HIS A 65 -4.67 -13.38 -4.65
C HIS A 65 -4.91 -13.44 -6.17
N GLN A 66 -4.10 -12.74 -6.96
CA GLN A 66 -4.22 -12.67 -8.43
C GLN A 66 -3.28 -13.66 -9.16
N ALA A 67 -2.36 -14.30 -8.44
CA ALA A 67 -1.46 -15.34 -8.93
C ALA A 67 -2.02 -16.74 -8.65
#